data_AF-A0A3M2SSN0-F1
#
_entry.id   AF-A0A3M2SSN0-F1
#
_cell.length_a   1.000
_cell.length_b   1.000
_cell.length_c   1.000
_cell.angle_alpha   90.00
_cell.angle_beta   90.00
_cell.angle_gamma   90.00
#
_symmetry.space_group_name_H-M   'P 1'
#
loop_
_entity.id
_entity.type
_entity.pdbx_description
1 polymer ?
#
loop_
_entity_poly.entity_id
_entity_poly.type
_entity_poly.pdbx_seq_one_letter_code
_entity_poly.pdbx_strand_id
1 'polypeptide(L)'
;MGAGASGEGGMDAANLLKPMLARGQLHCIGATTLAEYRKYIEKDAAFERRFQQVLVKEPTVAETISILRGLKERYEVHHGVTILDGAIVAAATLAARYITSRRLPDSAVDLIDEAAADVRVIRESQPE
;
A
#
# COMPACT_ATOMS: atom_id res chain seq x y z
N MET A 1 -19.30 -38.21 22.90
CA MET A 1 -18.47 -38.44 21.72
C MET A 1 -19.11 -37.77 20.52
N GLY A 2 -18.34 -36.95 19.81
CA GLY A 2 -18.77 -36.14 18.68
C GLY A 2 -17.65 -35.15 18.34
N ALA A 3 -16.52 -35.69 17.89
CA ALA A 3 -15.36 -34.94 17.45
C ALA A 3 -15.62 -34.30 16.07
N GLY A 4 -15.28 -33.02 15.91
CA GLY A 4 -15.18 -32.39 14.59
C GLY A 4 -15.58 -30.91 14.54
N ALA A 5 -14.66 -30.03 14.95
CA ALA A 5 -14.48 -28.69 14.37
C ALA A 5 -13.16 -28.12 14.90
N SER A 6 -12.06 -28.64 14.39
CA SER A 6 -10.74 -28.02 14.47
C SER A 6 -10.66 -26.86 13.49
N GLY A 7 -10.44 -25.64 13.98
CA GLY A 7 -9.91 -24.53 13.18
C GLY A 7 -10.73 -23.24 13.27
N GLU A 8 -10.04 -22.13 13.57
CA GLU A 8 -10.49 -20.72 13.43
C GLU A 8 -11.29 -20.11 14.61
N GLY A 9 -10.82 -20.32 15.83
CA GLY A 9 -11.17 -19.51 17.00
C GLY A 9 -10.41 -18.18 17.06
N GLY A 10 -10.46 -17.37 16.01
CA GLY A 10 -10.08 -15.96 16.10
C GLY A 10 -11.21 -15.21 16.80
N MET A 11 -10.92 -14.50 17.90
CA MET A 11 -11.91 -13.69 18.61
C MET A 11 -12.71 -12.85 17.61
N ASP A 12 -14.04 -13.01 17.59
CA ASP A 12 -14.95 -12.28 16.68
C ASP A 12 -15.02 -10.81 17.10
N ALA A 13 -13.92 -10.10 16.88
CA ALA A 13 -13.75 -8.69 17.20
C ALA A 13 -14.82 -7.84 16.50
N ALA A 14 -15.39 -8.32 15.39
CA ALA A 14 -16.49 -7.65 14.73
C ALA A 14 -17.71 -7.48 15.67
N ASN A 15 -18.04 -8.48 16.49
CA ASN A 15 -19.15 -8.37 17.44
C ASN A 15 -18.87 -7.40 18.59
N LEU A 16 -17.60 -7.17 18.93
CA LEU A 16 -17.21 -6.16 19.91
C LEU A 16 -17.26 -4.74 19.32
N LEU A 17 -16.90 -4.59 18.04
CA LEU A 17 -16.81 -3.30 17.36
C LEU A 17 -18.17 -2.78 16.88
N LYS A 18 -19.09 -3.67 16.45
CA LYS A 18 -20.43 -3.30 15.94
C LYS A 18 -21.22 -2.36 16.87
N PRO A 19 -21.35 -2.64 18.19
CA PRO A 19 -22.09 -1.76 19.09
C PRO A 19 -21.42 -0.39 19.26
N MET A 20 -20.08 -0.35 19.29
CA MET A 20 -19.31 0.90 19.46
C MET A 20 -19.42 1.80 18.22
N LEU A 21 -19.35 1.21 17.02
CA LEU A 21 -19.55 1.91 15.76
C LEU A 21 -21.00 2.40 15.61
N ALA A 22 -21.98 1.59 16.01
CA ALA A 22 -23.39 1.97 15.93
C ALA A 22 -23.75 3.17 16.81
N ARG A 23 -23.12 3.28 17.99
CA ARG A 23 -23.28 4.40 18.93
C ARG A 23 -22.37 5.60 18.64
N GLY A 24 -21.51 5.52 17.63
CA GLY A 24 -20.54 6.58 17.32
C GLY A 24 -19.46 6.78 18.38
N GLN A 25 -19.24 5.79 19.26
CA GLN A 25 -18.20 5.83 20.30
C GLN A 25 -16.81 5.45 19.77
N LEU A 26 -16.77 4.83 18.58
CA LEU A 26 -15.55 4.47 17.88
C LEU A 26 -15.54 5.13 16.51
N HIS A 27 -14.50 5.90 16.24
CA HIS A 27 -14.17 6.36 14.89
C HIS A 27 -13.10 5.44 14.32
N CYS A 28 -13.31 4.95 13.10
CA CYS A 28 -12.42 4.02 12.45
C CYS A 28 -12.25 4.40 10.98
N ILE A 29 -11.01 4.34 10.49
CA ILE A 29 -10.68 4.40 9.06
C ILE A 29 -10.14 3.02 8.69
N GLY A 30 -10.91 2.28 7.89
CA GLY A 30 -10.48 0.99 7.35
C GLY A 30 -9.82 1.14 5.99
N ALA A 31 -8.76 0.37 5.76
CA ALA A 31 -8.14 0.20 4.45
C ALA A 31 -8.19 -1.29 4.07
N THR A 32 -8.75 -1.59 2.89
CA THR A 32 -8.93 -2.97 2.43
C THR A 32 -8.98 -3.01 0.91
N THR A 33 -8.78 -4.18 0.33
CA THR A 33 -9.02 -4.39 -1.10
C THR A 33 -10.52 -4.46 -1.41
N LEU A 34 -10.90 -4.18 -2.66
CA LEU A 34 -12.31 -4.30 -3.07
C LEU A 34 -12.84 -5.74 -2.93
N ALA A 35 -11.97 -6.74 -3.13
CA ALA A 35 -12.33 -8.15 -3.01
C ALA A 35 -12.66 -8.53 -1.54
N GLU A 36 -11.83 -8.08 -0.61
CA GLU A 36 -12.06 -8.29 0.82
C GLU A 36 -13.27 -7.50 1.32
N TYR A 37 -13.44 -6.25 0.89
CA TYR A 37 -14.63 -5.46 1.21
C TYR A 37 -15.92 -6.20 0.84
N ARG A 38 -16.00 -6.71 -0.40
CA ARG A 38 -17.13 -7.52 -0.89
C ARG A 38 -17.35 -8.79 -0.08
N LYS A 39 -16.27 -9.41 0.38
CA LYS A 39 -16.32 -10.69 1.10
C LYS A 39 -16.74 -10.52 2.56
N TYR A 40 -16.25 -9.48 3.23
CA TYR A 40 -16.30 -9.36 4.69
C TYR A 40 -17.15 -8.19 5.21
N ILE A 41 -17.27 -7.10 4.44
CA ILE A 41 -17.97 -5.88 4.89
C ILE A 41 -19.34 -5.76 4.24
N GLU A 42 -19.40 -5.91 2.90
CA GLU A 42 -20.63 -5.74 2.12
C GLU A 42 -21.70 -6.79 2.45
N LYS A 43 -21.30 -7.98 2.89
CA LYS A 43 -22.23 -9.03 3.32
C LYS A 43 -22.88 -8.76 4.68
N ASP A 44 -22.33 -7.85 5.47
CA ASP A 44 -22.83 -7.52 6.80
C ASP A 44 -23.55 -6.17 6.78
N ALA A 45 -24.88 -6.23 6.78
CA ALA A 45 -25.75 -5.06 6.73
C ALA A 45 -25.51 -4.05 7.88
N ALA A 46 -24.93 -4.48 9.01
CA ALA A 46 -24.59 -3.57 10.11
C ALA A 46 -23.36 -2.72 9.77
N PHE A 47 -22.37 -3.28 9.08
CA PHE A 47 -21.18 -2.55 8.66
C PHE A 47 -21.41 -1.74 7.40
N GLU A 48 -22.11 -2.28 6.41
CA GLU A 48 -22.41 -1.59 5.14
C GLU A 48 -23.08 -0.23 5.37
N ARG A 49 -23.99 -0.14 6.35
CA ARG A 49 -24.69 1.11 6.69
C ARG A 49 -23.86 2.11 7.51
N ARG A 50 -22.68 1.70 8.00
CA ARG A 50 -21.86 2.49 8.93
C ARG A 50 -20.52 2.90 8.33
N PHE A 51 -20.04 2.18 7.32
CA PHE A 51 -18.89 2.58 6.54
C PHE A 51 -19.33 3.28 5.26
N GLN A 52 -18.69 4.41 4.97
CA GLN A 52 -18.76 5.03 3.65
C GLN A 52 -17.63 4.47 2.79
N GLN A 53 -17.96 3.88 1.65
CA GLN A 53 -16.94 3.47 0.69
C GLN A 53 -16.30 4.70 0.05
N VAL A 54 -14.98 4.81 0.15
CA VAL A 54 -14.15 5.80 -0.56
C VAL A 54 -13.19 5.01 -1.43
N LEU A 55 -13.39 5.07 -2.75
CA LEU A 55 -12.58 4.31 -3.69
C LEU A 55 -11.24 5.01 -3.93
N VAL A 56 -10.16 4.38 -3.48
CA VAL A 56 -8.78 4.80 -3.80
C VAL A 56 -8.34 4.06 -5.05
N LYS A 57 -8.22 4.77 -6.16
CA LYS A 57 -7.74 4.21 -7.42
C LYS A 57 -6.22 4.22 -7.46
N GLU A 58 -5.68 3.31 -8.25
CA GLU A 58 -4.27 3.36 -8.64
C GLU A 58 -3.98 4.70 -9.33
N PRO A 59 -2.91 5.42 -8.95
CA PRO A 59 -2.54 6.67 -9.59
C PRO A 59 -2.09 6.44 -11.03
N THR A 60 -2.30 7.46 -11.87
CA THR A 60 -1.73 7.52 -13.21
C THR A 60 -0.20 7.62 -13.16
N VAL A 61 0.46 7.40 -14.31
CA VAL A 61 1.91 7.59 -14.43
C VAL A 61 2.32 9.02 -14.05
N ALA A 62 1.56 10.03 -14.47
CA ALA A 62 1.84 11.43 -14.16
C ALA A 62 1.70 11.76 -12.66
N GLU A 63 0.66 11.21 -12.01
CA GLU A 63 0.49 11.34 -10.56
C GLU A 63 1.59 10.60 -9.81
N THR A 64 1.99 9.41 -10.28
CA THR A 64 3.11 8.64 -9.72
C THR A 64 4.42 9.43 -9.81
N ILE A 65 4.73 10.08 -10.94
CA ILE A 65 5.90 10.95 -11.07
C ILE A 65 5.87 12.07 -10.01
N SER A 66 4.69 12.66 -9.78
CA SER A 66 4.53 13.72 -8.77
C SER A 66 4.73 13.20 -7.34
N ILE A 67 4.22 12.00 -7.04
CA ILE A 67 4.44 11.30 -5.77
C ILE A 67 5.94 11.02 -5.56
N LEU A 68 6.61 10.45 -6.56
CA LEU A 68 8.05 10.14 -6.50
C LEU A 68 8.90 11.41 -6.32
N ARG A 69 8.56 12.51 -6.99
CA ARG A 69 9.23 13.80 -6.78
C ARG A 69 9.07 14.31 -5.35
N GLY A 70 7.91 14.11 -4.72
CA GLY A 70 7.69 14.43 -3.31
C GLY A 70 8.46 13.52 -2.34
N LEU A 71 8.75 12.27 -2.74
CA LEU A 71 9.54 11.32 -1.96
C LEU A 71 11.05 11.43 -2.20
N LYS A 72 11.47 12.09 -3.28
CA LYS A 72 12.85 12.16 -3.76
C LYS A 72 13.85 12.48 -2.65
N GLU A 73 13.66 13.61 -1.96
CA GLU A 73 14.60 14.09 -0.94
C GLU A 73 14.81 13.05 0.18
N ARG A 74 13.73 12.36 0.57
CA ARG A 74 13.81 11.33 1.61
C ARG A 74 14.68 10.14 1.19
N TYR A 75 14.56 9.69 -0.06
CA TYR A 75 15.37 8.60 -0.60
C TYR A 75 16.82 9.03 -0.86
N GLU A 76 17.04 10.25 -1.35
CA GLU A 76 18.38 10.83 -1.52
C GLU A 76 19.14 10.88 -0.20
N VAL A 77 18.49 11.35 0.87
CA VAL A 77 19.09 11.39 2.23
C VAL A 77 19.32 9.98 2.77
N HIS A 78 18.35 9.06 2.60
CA HIS A 78 18.46 7.71 3.13
C HIS A 78 19.62 6.90 2.50
N HIS A 79 19.79 7.01 1.18
CA HIS A 79 20.82 6.28 0.43
C HIS A 79 22.12 7.07 0.25
N GLY A 80 22.10 8.38 0.50
CA GLY A 80 23.24 9.27 0.27
C GLY A 80 23.58 9.41 -1.22
N VAL A 81 22.58 9.38 -2.11
CA VAL A 81 22.74 9.48 -3.56
C VAL A 81 21.91 10.64 -4.11
N THR A 82 22.17 11.06 -5.35
CA THR A 82 21.34 12.04 -6.06
C THR A 82 20.46 11.34 -7.09
N ILE A 83 19.15 11.53 -7.00
CA ILE A 83 18.16 10.94 -7.91
C ILE A 83 17.81 11.97 -8.99
N LEU A 84 18.18 11.67 -10.22
CA LEU A 84 17.88 12.53 -11.37
C LEU A 84 16.39 12.48 -11.70
N ASP A 85 15.81 13.60 -12.16
CA ASP A 85 14.39 13.64 -12.55
C ASP A 85 14.07 12.65 -13.69
N GLY A 86 15.02 12.45 -14.61
CA GLY A 86 14.90 11.43 -15.66
C GLY A 86 14.77 10.01 -15.11
N ALA A 87 15.42 9.69 -13.99
CA ALA A 87 15.28 8.39 -13.33
C ALA A 87 13.89 8.21 -12.72
N ILE A 88 13.30 9.28 -12.16
CA ILE A 88 11.93 9.26 -11.64
C ILE A 88 10.91 9.00 -12.75
N VAL A 89 11.03 9.72 -13.87
CA VAL A 89 10.15 9.54 -15.03
C VAL A 89 10.29 8.13 -15.61
N ALA A 90 11.52 7.62 -15.72
CA ALA A 90 11.79 6.27 -16.19
C ALA A 90 11.19 5.21 -15.25
N ALA A 91 11.40 5.33 -13.94
CA ALA A 91 10.88 4.39 -12.95
C ALA A 91 9.35 4.27 -13.04
N ALA A 92 8.63 5.40 -13.06
CA ALA A 92 7.17 5.40 -13.18
C ALA A 92 6.69 4.79 -14.52
N THR A 93 7.33 5.13 -15.63
CA THR A 93 6.93 4.67 -16.97
C THR A 93 7.22 3.17 -17.16
N LEU A 94 8.39 2.71 -16.72
CA LEU A 94 8.81 1.32 -16.87
C LEU A 94 8.06 0.41 -15.89
N ALA A 95 7.84 0.84 -14.65
CA ALA A 95 7.02 0.10 -13.68
C ALA A 95 5.61 -0.13 -14.23
N ALA A 96 4.96 0.93 -14.73
CA ALA A 96 3.61 0.84 -15.29
C ALA A 96 3.52 -0.11 -16.51
N ARG A 97 4.58 -0.17 -17.31
CA ARG A 97 4.60 -0.97 -18.55
C ARG A 97 4.97 -2.43 -18.33
N TYR A 98 5.93 -2.71 -17.46
CA TYR A 98 6.56 -4.03 -17.36
C TYR A 98 6.24 -4.77 -16.06
N ILE A 99 5.90 -4.08 -14.97
CA ILE A 99 5.58 -4.70 -13.67
C ILE A 99 4.06 -4.80 -13.51
N THR A 100 3.44 -5.71 -14.27
CA THR A 100 1.97 -5.85 -14.34
C THR A 100 1.34 -6.56 -13.14
N SER A 101 2.15 -7.22 -12.31
CA SER A 101 1.72 -7.93 -11.10
C SER A 101 1.59 -7.03 -9.87
N ARG A 102 2.22 -5.85 -9.88
CA ARG A 102 2.14 -4.84 -8.81
C ARG A 102 1.37 -3.62 -9.30
N ARG A 103 1.13 -2.66 -8.40
CA ARG A 103 0.36 -1.44 -8.66
C ARG A 103 1.23 -0.22 -8.40
N LEU A 104 0.99 0.86 -9.15
CA LEU A 104 1.51 2.17 -8.82
C LEU A 104 0.88 2.69 -7.52
N PRO A 105 1.56 3.55 -6.75
CA PRO A 105 2.94 4.02 -6.97
C PRO A 105 4.00 3.06 -6.43
N ASP A 106 3.59 2.01 -5.70
CA ASP A 106 4.46 1.08 -4.97
C ASP A 106 5.56 0.46 -5.86
N SER A 107 5.18 -0.08 -7.02
CA SER A 107 6.16 -0.68 -7.94
C SER A 107 7.20 0.31 -8.49
N ALA A 108 6.86 1.60 -8.61
CA ALA A 108 7.81 2.62 -9.06
C ALA A 108 8.71 3.12 -7.92
N VAL A 109 8.19 3.16 -6.69
CA VAL A 109 8.98 3.44 -5.48
C VAL A 109 10.03 2.36 -5.27
N ASP A 110 9.64 1.10 -5.41
CA ASP A 110 10.49 -0.09 -5.31
C ASP A 110 11.69 0.01 -6.27
N LEU A 111 11.46 0.36 -7.55
CA LEU A 111 12.53 0.56 -8.52
C LEU A 111 13.50 1.70 -8.15
N ILE A 112 13.00 2.79 -7.57
CA ILE A 112 13.85 3.91 -7.12
C ILE A 112 14.70 3.48 -5.92
N ASP A 113 14.10 2.76 -4.98
CA ASP A 113 14.76 2.29 -3.76
C ASP A 113 15.90 1.30 -4.09
N GLU A 114 15.62 0.29 -4.92
CA GLU A 114 16.61 -0.69 -5.37
C GLU A 114 17.74 -0.02 -6.16
N ALA A 115 17.42 0.86 -7.12
CA ALA A 115 18.44 1.55 -7.91
C ALA A 115 19.31 2.48 -7.04
N ALA A 116 18.73 3.15 -6.05
CA ALA A 116 19.48 3.99 -5.12
C ALA A 116 20.41 3.17 -4.21
N ALA A 117 19.94 2.01 -3.72
CA ALA A 117 20.74 1.08 -2.95
C ALA A 117 21.93 0.54 -3.78
N ASP A 118 21.69 0.14 -5.03
CA ASP A 118 22.73 -0.34 -5.94
C ASP A 118 23.83 0.71 -6.17
N VAL A 119 23.45 1.96 -6.43
CA VAL A 119 24.42 3.06 -6.60
C VAL A 119 25.25 3.29 -5.34
N ARG A 120 24.61 3.21 -4.16
CA ARG A 120 25.32 3.34 -2.89
C ARG A 120 26.36 2.22 -2.71
N VAL A 121 25.99 0.97 -2.95
CA VAL A 121 26.90 -0.19 -2.84
C VAL A 121 28.07 -0.05 -3.80
N ILE A 122 27.82 0.36 -5.05
CA ILE A 122 28.88 0.60 -6.04
C ILE A 122 29.86 1.66 -5.52
N ARG A 123 29.37 2.75 -4.94
CA ARG A 123 30.22 3.82 -4.37
C ARG A 123 31.04 3.36 -3.18
N GLU A 124 30.50 2.51 -2.31
CA GLU A 124 31.23 1.98 -1.14
C GLU A 124 32.25 0.88 -1.53
N SER A 125 32.02 0.17 -2.64
CA SER A 125 32.86 -0.97 -3.08
C SER A 125 34.04 -0.60 -3.98
N GLN A 126 34.04 0.60 -4.59
CA GLN A 126 35.22 1.18 -5.23
C GLN A 126 35.82 2.24 -4.29
N PRO A 127 36.78 1.87 -3.41
CA PRO A 127 37.53 2.88 -2.69
C PRO A 127 38.36 3.65 -3.71
N GLU A 128 38.39 4.99 -3.57
CA GLU A 128 39.37 5.84 -4.28
C GLU A 128 40.81 5.35 -4.06
#